data_AF-A0A6J1Z3M6-F1
#
_entry.id   AF-A0A6J1Z3M6-F1
#
_cell.length_a   1.000
_cell.length_b   1.000
_cell.length_c   1.000
_cell.angle_alpha   90.00
_cell.angle_beta   90.00
_cell.angle_gamma   90.00
#
_symmetry.space_group_name_H-M   'P 1'
#
loop_
_entity.id
_entity.type
_entity.pdbx_description
1 polymer ?
#
loop_
_entity_poly.entity_id
_entity_poly.type
_entity_poly.pdbx_seq_one_letter_code
_entity_poly.pdbx_strand_id
1 'polypeptide(L)'
;MADSGNNKSQVHEELWLEEEFMKDEQRERLIDKIAKENTQLKEEIQRLEAKLQESTINSQIKEDIPETEMKFTSLENPENDSQFLNVSCSFQVSSQVLYELQKGQALITFEKEEVAQNVIRMGKHHVQIEDVDVEVMAKPVPLNSGVRFQVHVEVSKVKINVTEIPDELPEDQMRDKLELSFSKSRNGGGEVLCVQYDKQSRSAVITFLEPGVADKILKKKEYPLCINQNCYRVIVSPYIETDLKNFQAFSGISRRTVLLTGMEDLQMMDEEILEDLVNIYFQRETNGGGEVEVVKCSLGQACIAYFEE
;
A
#
# COMPACT_ATOMS: atom_id res chain seq x y z
N MET A 1 -75.98 41.92 35.70
CA MET A 1 -74.81 41.09 36.03
C MET A 1 -74.61 40.08 34.92
N ALA A 2 -73.35 39.82 34.57
CA ALA A 2 -72.84 38.83 33.61
C ALA A 2 -73.06 39.13 32.12
N ASP A 3 -72.02 39.64 31.44
CA ASP A 3 -71.48 39.01 30.21
C ASP A 3 -70.11 39.61 29.78
N SER A 4 -69.18 39.81 30.73
CA SER A 4 -67.83 40.33 30.43
C SER A 4 -66.72 39.28 30.58
N GLY A 5 -67.09 38.02 30.86
CA GLY A 5 -66.17 36.90 31.05
C GLY A 5 -65.83 36.13 29.77
N ASN A 6 -66.69 36.19 28.75
CA ASN A 6 -66.58 35.31 27.58
C ASN A 6 -65.56 35.80 26.53
N ASN A 7 -65.43 37.12 26.36
CA ASN A 7 -64.57 37.72 25.31
C ASN A 7 -63.06 37.66 25.60
N LYS A 8 -62.64 37.58 26.87
CA LYS A 8 -61.21 37.48 27.20
C LYS A 8 -60.65 36.07 27.06
N SER A 9 -61.51 35.04 27.18
CA SER A 9 -61.11 33.64 27.00
C SER A 9 -60.88 33.32 25.52
N GLN A 10 -61.78 33.77 24.64
CA GLN A 10 -61.66 33.54 23.19
C GLN A 10 -60.40 34.18 22.58
N VAL A 11 -60.09 35.43 22.93
CA VAL A 11 -58.90 36.12 22.38
C VAL A 11 -57.60 35.48 22.86
N HIS A 12 -57.57 34.94 24.08
CA HIS A 12 -56.38 34.27 24.62
C HIS A 12 -56.17 32.87 24.03
N GLU A 13 -57.26 32.22 23.60
CA GLU A 13 -57.26 30.91 22.93
C GLU A 13 -56.86 31.05 21.46
N GLU A 14 -57.33 32.09 20.76
CA GLU A 14 -56.89 32.44 19.39
C GLU A 14 -55.40 32.79 19.33
N LEU A 15 -54.90 33.61 20.26
CA LEU A 15 -53.47 33.95 20.35
C LEU A 15 -52.58 32.73 20.64
N TRP A 16 -53.09 31.77 21.41
CA TRP A 16 -52.37 30.52 21.71
C TRP A 16 -52.29 29.59 20.49
N LEU A 17 -53.41 29.46 19.75
CA LEU A 17 -53.49 28.67 18.53
C LEU A 17 -52.58 29.22 17.43
N GLU A 18 -52.46 30.55 17.32
CA GLU A 18 -51.60 31.20 16.34
C GLU A 18 -50.11 31.07 16.70
N GLU A 19 -49.75 31.09 17.99
CA GLU A 19 -48.40 30.76 18.46
C GLU A 19 -48.02 29.29 18.25
N GLU A 20 -48.94 28.35 18.44
CA GLU A 20 -48.73 26.93 18.16
C GLU A 20 -48.54 26.67 16.66
N PHE A 21 -49.36 27.29 15.82
CA PHE A 21 -49.27 27.17 14.36
C PHE A 21 -47.94 27.70 13.83
N MET A 22 -47.47 28.85 14.35
CA MET A 22 -46.17 29.42 13.99
C MET A 22 -44.97 28.56 14.44
N LYS A 23 -45.10 27.81 15.54
CA LYS A 23 -44.08 26.85 16.00
C LYS A 23 -44.07 25.58 15.15
N ASP A 24 -45.24 25.13 14.69
CA ASP A 24 -45.36 23.95 13.81
C ASP A 24 -44.79 24.23 12.42
N GLU A 25 -45.07 25.41 11.83
CA GLU A 25 -44.43 25.82 10.57
C GLU A 25 -42.90 25.89 10.68
N GLN A 26 -42.37 26.34 11.83
CA GLN A 26 -40.93 26.37 12.05
C GLN A 26 -40.33 24.98 12.20
N ARG A 27 -41.03 24.05 12.86
CA ARG A 27 -40.62 22.63 12.92
C ARG A 27 -40.62 22.00 11.54
N GLU A 28 -41.64 22.25 10.74
CA GLU A 28 -41.77 21.66 9.40
C GLU A 28 -40.63 22.13 8.48
N ARG A 29 -40.29 23.43 8.51
CA ARG A 29 -39.11 23.96 7.79
C ARG A 29 -37.79 23.36 8.26
N LEU A 30 -37.64 23.10 9.56
CA LEU A 30 -36.46 22.45 10.13
C LEU A 30 -36.38 20.98 9.69
N ILE A 31 -37.50 20.27 9.67
CA ILE A 31 -37.59 18.88 9.20
C ILE A 31 -37.21 18.80 7.72
N ASP A 32 -37.73 19.69 6.88
CA ASP A 32 -37.39 19.76 5.45
C ASP A 32 -35.90 20.04 5.22
N LYS A 33 -35.31 20.95 6.02
CA LYS A 33 -33.88 21.25 5.96
C LYS A 33 -33.04 20.02 6.32
N ILE A 34 -33.39 19.33 7.41
CA ILE A 34 -32.73 18.11 7.86
C ILE A 34 -32.89 16.98 6.83
N ALA A 35 -34.08 16.84 6.23
CA ALA A 35 -34.34 15.84 5.19
C ALA A 35 -33.46 16.08 3.96
N LYS A 36 -33.31 17.35 3.56
CA LYS A 36 -32.45 17.74 2.42
C LYS A 36 -30.97 17.50 2.70
N GLU A 37 -30.49 17.85 3.88
CA GLU A 37 -29.10 17.55 4.32
C GLU A 37 -28.87 16.04 4.38
N ASN A 38 -29.82 15.27 4.92
CA ASN A 38 -29.73 13.81 4.95
C ASN A 38 -29.68 13.20 3.55
N THR A 39 -30.47 13.69 2.59
CA THR A 39 -30.39 13.21 1.20
C THR A 39 -29.03 13.50 0.57
N GLN A 40 -28.49 14.70 0.77
CA GLN A 40 -27.16 15.06 0.25
C GLN A 40 -26.05 14.23 0.88
N LEU A 41 -26.09 14.01 2.20
CA LEU A 41 -25.14 13.14 2.88
C LEU A 41 -25.23 11.70 2.39
N LYS A 42 -26.43 11.20 2.12
CA LYS A 42 -26.64 9.84 1.62
C LYS A 42 -26.08 9.66 0.22
N GLU A 43 -26.29 10.63 -0.67
CA GLU A 43 -25.69 10.66 -2.00
C GLU A 43 -24.16 10.71 -1.94
N GLU A 44 -23.61 11.52 -1.04
CA GLU A 44 -22.15 11.64 -0.87
C GLU A 44 -21.53 10.35 -0.31
N ILE A 45 -22.19 9.69 0.65
CA ILE A 45 -21.79 8.36 1.14
C ILE A 45 -21.76 7.36 -0.01
N GLN A 46 -22.83 7.30 -0.80
CA GLN A 46 -22.93 6.34 -1.91
C GLN A 46 -21.88 6.61 -2.99
N ARG A 47 -21.57 7.88 -3.27
CA ARG A 47 -20.49 8.29 -4.17
C ARG A 47 -19.11 7.86 -3.65
N LEU A 48 -18.85 8.04 -2.36
CA LEU A 48 -17.59 7.64 -1.72
C LEU A 48 -17.44 6.11 -1.67
N GLU A 49 -18.51 5.37 -1.38
CA GLU A 49 -18.54 3.90 -1.42
C GLU A 49 -18.22 3.36 -2.82
N ALA A 50 -18.82 3.94 -3.87
CA ALA A 50 -18.52 3.55 -5.25
C ALA A 50 -17.04 3.78 -5.61
N LYS A 51 -16.49 4.93 -5.21
CA LYS A 51 -15.08 5.29 -5.44
C LYS A 51 -14.12 4.34 -4.70
N LEU A 52 -14.51 3.90 -3.50
CA LEU A 52 -13.76 2.92 -2.71
C LEU A 52 -13.77 1.53 -3.36
N GLN A 53 -14.91 1.08 -3.89
CA GLN A 53 -14.99 -0.19 -4.61
C GLN A 53 -14.19 -0.18 -5.92
N GLU A 54 -14.25 0.91 -6.68
CA GLU A 54 -13.48 1.08 -7.91
C GLU A 54 -11.95 1.02 -7.65
N SER A 55 -11.49 1.66 -6.57
CA SER A 55 -10.09 1.58 -6.13
C SER A 55 -9.68 0.17 -5.69
N THR A 56 -10.60 -0.59 -5.09
CA THR A 56 -10.33 -1.96 -4.62
C THR A 56 -10.14 -2.93 -5.80
N ILE A 57 -10.91 -2.76 -6.88
CA ILE A 57 -10.83 -3.61 -8.07
C ILE A 57 -9.55 -3.34 -8.87
N ASN A 58 -9.08 -2.09 -8.90
CA ASN A 58 -7.84 -1.69 -9.58
C ASN A 58 -6.56 -1.98 -8.78
N SER A 59 -6.67 -2.46 -7.54
CA SER A 59 -5.52 -2.80 -6.68
C SER A 59 -4.86 -4.15 -7.02
N GLN A 60 -5.11 -4.71 -8.21
CA GLN A 60 -4.24 -5.75 -8.74
C GLN A 60 -2.88 -5.12 -9.06
N ILE A 61 -1.96 -5.15 -8.09
CA ILE A 61 -0.57 -4.73 -8.25
C ILE A 61 0.00 -5.52 -9.43
N LYS A 62 0.05 -4.88 -10.60
CA LYS A 62 0.80 -5.32 -11.78
C LYS A 62 2.09 -4.53 -11.81
N GLU A 63 2.92 -4.73 -10.79
CA GLU A 63 4.28 -4.21 -10.80
C GLU A 63 5.23 -5.38 -10.90
N ASP A 64 6.13 -5.31 -11.88
CA ASP A 64 7.23 -6.23 -12.00
C ASP A 64 8.16 -6.01 -10.80
N ILE A 65 8.38 -7.06 -10.01
CA ILE A 65 9.33 -7.00 -8.89
C ILE A 65 10.72 -6.75 -9.49
N PRO A 66 11.42 -5.66 -9.13
CA PRO A 66 12.69 -5.30 -9.74
C PRO A 66 13.76 -6.35 -9.46
N GLU A 67 14.58 -6.65 -10.47
CA GLU A 67 15.77 -7.48 -10.29
C GLU A 67 16.67 -6.86 -9.22
N THR A 68 16.98 -7.62 -8.16
CA THR A 68 17.76 -7.15 -7.00
C THR A 68 18.91 -8.09 -6.72
N GLU A 69 20.10 -7.55 -6.44
CA GLU A 69 21.28 -8.32 -6.06
C GLU A 69 21.11 -8.95 -4.66
N MET A 70 21.20 -10.28 -4.59
CA MET A 70 21.05 -11.02 -3.33
C MET A 70 22.41 -11.26 -2.66
N LYS A 71 22.51 -10.94 -1.36
CA LYS A 71 23.67 -11.30 -0.52
C LYS A 71 23.29 -12.47 0.39
N PHE A 72 23.95 -13.60 0.19
CA PHE A 72 23.81 -14.76 1.06
C PHE A 72 24.66 -14.53 2.33
N THR A 73 24.01 -14.41 3.48
CA THR A 73 24.63 -14.03 4.76
C THR A 73 25.08 -15.23 5.60
N SER A 74 24.41 -16.37 5.48
CA SER A 74 24.75 -17.59 6.20
C SER A 74 24.27 -18.84 5.45
N LEU A 75 24.93 -19.97 5.73
CA LEU A 75 24.52 -21.30 5.32
C LEU A 75 24.11 -22.06 6.58
N GLU A 76 22.83 -22.38 6.72
CA GLU A 76 22.36 -23.25 7.78
C GLU A 76 22.30 -24.69 7.27
N ASN A 77 22.87 -25.62 8.04
CA ASN A 77 22.74 -27.04 7.78
C ASN A 77 21.44 -27.52 8.44
N PRO A 78 20.47 -28.04 7.69
CA PRO A 78 19.18 -28.44 8.23
C PRO A 78 19.32 -29.59 9.23
N GLU A 79 18.45 -29.59 10.24
CA GLU A 79 18.44 -30.57 11.34
C GLU A 79 17.68 -31.87 10.97
N ASN A 80 16.88 -31.87 9.89
CA ASN A 80 16.06 -33.02 9.49
C ASN A 80 15.89 -33.14 7.95
N ASP A 81 15.77 -34.38 7.46
CA ASP A 81 15.62 -34.75 6.04
C ASP A 81 14.37 -34.14 5.38
N SER A 82 13.33 -33.78 6.15
CA SER A 82 12.11 -33.15 5.63
C SER A 82 12.29 -31.68 5.21
N GLN A 83 13.32 -30.98 5.70
CA GLN A 83 13.65 -29.60 5.30
C GLN A 83 14.35 -29.55 3.93
N PHE A 84 14.59 -30.70 3.29
CA PHE A 84 15.28 -30.77 2.02
C PHE A 84 14.36 -30.75 0.79
N LEU A 85 13.04 -30.81 0.94
CA LEU A 85 12.14 -30.97 -0.21
C LEU A 85 12.00 -29.69 -1.04
N ASN A 86 12.06 -28.52 -0.43
CA ASN A 86 11.92 -27.23 -1.11
C ASN A 86 12.95 -26.22 -0.56
N VAL A 87 13.24 -25.17 -1.32
CA VAL A 87 14.05 -24.02 -0.89
C VAL A 87 13.11 -22.83 -0.73
N SER A 88 13.06 -22.24 0.46
CA SER A 88 12.21 -21.08 0.72
C SER A 88 13.04 -19.80 0.87
N CYS A 89 12.54 -18.69 0.34
CA CYS A 89 13.01 -17.35 0.69
C CYS A 89 11.82 -16.40 0.90
N SER A 90 12.04 -15.36 1.72
CA SER A 90 11.03 -14.35 2.01
C SER A 90 11.58 -12.96 1.71
N PHE A 91 10.84 -12.17 0.96
CA PHE A 91 11.19 -10.78 0.64
C PHE A 91 10.19 -9.85 1.32
N GLN A 92 10.70 -8.85 2.04
CA GLN A 92 9.86 -7.77 2.54
C GLN A 92 9.81 -6.66 1.49
N VAL A 93 8.61 -6.31 1.06
CA VAL A 93 8.35 -5.21 0.14
C VAL A 93 7.59 -4.13 0.90
N SER A 94 8.06 -2.89 0.82
CA SER A 94 7.41 -1.72 1.42
C SER A 94 7.46 -0.57 0.43
N SER A 95 6.30 0.04 0.18
CA SER A 95 6.22 1.27 -0.59
C SER A 95 6.94 2.39 0.15
N GLN A 96 7.77 3.15 -0.56
CA GLN A 96 8.29 4.40 -0.01
C GLN A 96 7.13 5.37 0.20
N VAL A 97 7.12 6.03 1.35
CA VAL A 97 6.09 7.00 1.69
C VAL A 97 6.54 8.36 1.18
N LEU A 98 5.89 8.83 0.13
CA LEU A 98 6.23 10.09 -0.52
C LEU A 98 5.38 11.21 0.05
N TYR A 99 5.96 12.40 0.16
CA TYR A 99 5.23 13.64 0.38
C TYR A 99 5.71 14.70 -0.60
N GLU A 100 4.77 15.32 -1.30
CA GLU A 100 5.08 16.41 -2.23
C GLU A 100 5.07 17.74 -1.46
N LEU A 101 6.26 18.25 -1.17
CA LEU A 101 6.43 19.54 -0.50
C LEU A 101 6.24 20.66 -1.50
N GLN A 102 5.22 21.49 -1.28
CA GLN A 102 4.90 22.60 -2.17
C GLN A 102 5.79 23.80 -1.89
N LYS A 103 5.81 24.72 -2.85
CA LYS A 103 6.52 26.00 -2.73
C LYS A 103 6.04 26.79 -1.50
N GLY A 104 6.97 27.35 -0.74
CA GLY A 104 6.70 28.10 0.49
C GLY A 104 6.39 27.21 1.69
N GLN A 105 6.72 25.92 1.61
CA GLN A 105 6.54 24.96 2.70
C GLN A 105 7.87 24.40 3.18
N ALA A 106 7.90 23.96 4.44
CA ALA A 106 8.99 23.18 4.99
C ALA A 106 8.47 21.99 5.78
N LEU A 107 9.26 20.91 5.81
CA LEU A 107 9.08 19.80 6.73
C LEU A 107 10.15 19.90 7.80
N ILE A 108 9.74 19.72 9.05
CA ILE A 108 10.65 19.59 10.18
C ILE A 108 10.34 18.30 10.92
N THR A 109 11.34 17.42 11.04
CA THR A 109 11.25 16.17 11.78
C THR A 109 12.02 16.30 13.09
N PHE A 110 11.36 15.95 14.19
CA PHE A 110 11.93 15.93 15.53
C PHE A 110 12.31 14.52 15.94
N GLU A 111 13.31 14.39 16.80
CA GLU A 111 13.69 13.07 17.35
C GLU A 111 12.54 12.43 18.15
N LYS A 112 11.74 13.28 18.80
CA LYS A 112 10.66 12.90 19.72
C LYS A 112 9.27 13.29 19.18
N GLU A 113 8.33 12.34 19.21
CA GLU A 113 6.93 12.56 18.79
C GLU A 113 6.25 13.66 19.62
N GLU A 114 6.49 13.69 20.92
CA GLU A 114 5.86 14.67 21.82
C GLU A 114 6.19 16.13 21.45
N VAL A 115 7.38 16.38 20.89
CA VAL A 115 7.82 17.71 20.46
C VAL A 115 7.02 18.14 19.22
N ALA A 116 6.93 17.26 18.21
CA ALA A 116 6.15 17.53 17.01
C ALA A 116 4.67 17.84 17.34
N GLN A 117 4.07 17.06 18.25
CA GLN A 117 2.70 17.28 18.69
C GLN A 117 2.53 18.61 19.45
N ASN A 118 3.54 19.06 20.18
CA ASN A 118 3.51 20.35 20.87
C ASN A 118 3.56 21.52 19.88
N VAL A 119 4.47 21.46 18.91
CA VAL A 119 4.61 22.46 17.84
C VAL A 119 3.32 22.59 17.03
N ILE A 120 2.69 21.47 16.66
CA ILE A 120 1.39 21.45 15.98
C ILE A 120 0.28 22.07 16.85
N ARG A 121 0.27 21.77 18.16
CA ARG A 121 -0.73 22.31 19.10
C ARG A 121 -0.62 23.82 19.28
N MET A 122 0.59 24.37 19.26
CA MET A 122 0.80 25.82 19.28
C MET A 122 0.29 26.48 18.00
N GLY A 123 0.44 25.80 16.86
CA GLY A 123 -0.19 26.14 15.58
C GLY A 123 0.45 27.33 14.87
N LYS A 124 0.55 28.50 15.53
CA LYS A 124 1.15 29.72 14.98
C LYS A 124 2.51 29.99 15.57
N HIS A 125 3.48 30.28 14.72
CA HIS A 125 4.84 30.63 15.08
C HIS A 125 5.25 31.92 14.35
N HIS A 126 5.94 32.81 15.05
CA HIS A 126 6.51 34.03 14.47
C HIS A 126 8.02 33.83 14.42
N VAL A 127 8.52 33.50 13.23
CA VAL A 127 9.92 33.19 13.01
C VAL A 127 10.58 34.45 12.47
N GLN A 128 11.54 34.97 13.23
CA GLN A 128 12.36 36.08 12.77
C GLN A 128 13.43 35.53 11.82
N ILE A 129 13.29 35.89 10.55
CA ILE A 129 14.16 35.47 9.46
C ILE A 129 14.86 36.72 8.96
N GLU A 130 16.13 36.89 9.37
CA GLU A 130 16.88 38.14 9.23
C GLU A 130 16.12 39.35 9.85
N ASP A 131 15.70 40.30 9.01
CA ASP A 131 14.98 41.52 9.40
C ASP A 131 13.46 41.43 9.16
N VAL A 132 12.95 40.26 8.78
CA VAL A 132 11.53 40.03 8.48
C VAL A 132 10.93 39.08 9.51
N ASP A 133 9.78 39.46 10.08
CA ASP A 133 8.97 38.59 10.92
C ASP A 133 7.99 37.82 10.02
N VAL A 134 8.10 36.49 10.01
CA VAL A 134 7.30 35.62 9.15
C VAL A 134 6.37 34.79 10.01
N GLU A 135 5.05 34.89 9.75
CA GLU A 135 4.05 34.03 10.38
C GLU A 135 4.07 32.66 9.71
N VAL A 136 4.49 31.64 10.47
CA VAL A 136 4.55 30.24 10.03
C VAL A 136 3.48 29.44 10.75
N MET A 137 2.72 28.66 9.98
CA MET A 137 1.69 27.75 10.48
C MET A 137 2.23 26.33 10.56
N ALA A 138 2.18 25.74 11.75
CA ALA A 138 2.50 24.33 12.00
C ALA A 138 1.25 23.45 11.81
N LYS A 139 1.36 22.44 10.95
CA LYS A 139 0.28 21.50 10.62
C LYS A 139 0.78 20.06 10.66
N PRO A 140 -0.11 19.09 10.94
CA PRO A 140 0.21 17.68 10.75
C PRO A 140 0.52 17.36 9.28
N VAL A 141 1.45 16.43 9.05
CA VAL A 141 1.78 15.96 7.69
C VAL A 141 0.92 14.74 7.35
N PRO A 142 -0.05 14.84 6.43
CA PRO A 142 -0.77 13.66 5.95
C PRO A 142 0.16 12.85 5.04
N LEU A 143 0.47 11.63 5.45
CA LEU A 143 1.29 10.70 4.68
C LEU A 143 0.43 10.04 3.60
N ASN A 144 0.98 9.92 2.40
CA ASN A 144 0.37 9.15 1.32
C ASN A 144 0.18 7.70 1.75
N SER A 145 -0.87 7.07 1.21
CA SER A 145 -1.13 5.66 1.50
C SER A 145 0.00 4.80 0.95
N GLY A 146 0.54 3.93 1.78
CA GLY A 146 1.56 2.96 1.40
C GLY A 146 1.13 1.55 1.75
N VAL A 147 1.85 0.58 1.17
CA VAL A 147 1.63 -0.84 1.42
C VAL A 147 2.92 -1.51 1.86
N ARG A 148 2.79 -2.49 2.74
CA ARG A 148 3.87 -3.39 3.16
C ARG A 148 3.37 -4.82 3.08
N PHE A 149 4.17 -5.71 2.51
CA PHE A 149 3.84 -7.13 2.43
C PHE A 149 5.11 -7.97 2.39
N GLN A 150 4.95 -9.28 2.59
CA GLN A 150 6.02 -10.25 2.47
C GLN A 150 5.71 -11.24 1.35
N VAL A 151 6.61 -11.34 0.38
CA VAL A 151 6.56 -12.36 -0.68
C VAL A 151 7.32 -13.57 -0.19
N HIS A 152 6.63 -14.67 0.05
CA HIS A 152 7.23 -15.96 0.33
C HIS A 152 7.32 -16.74 -0.97
N VAL A 153 8.52 -17.21 -1.28
CA VAL A 153 8.81 -17.97 -2.50
C VAL A 153 9.35 -19.33 -2.08
N GLU A 154 8.73 -20.39 -2.59
CA GLU A 154 9.12 -21.77 -2.33
C GLU A 154 9.44 -22.47 -3.65
N VAL A 155 10.71 -22.84 -3.83
CA VAL A 155 11.21 -23.54 -5.01
C VAL A 155 11.26 -25.02 -4.72
N SER A 156 10.56 -25.83 -5.49
CA SER A 156 10.51 -27.27 -5.24
C SER A 156 11.76 -28.00 -5.75
N LYS A 157 12.30 -28.94 -4.94
CA LYS A 157 13.40 -29.83 -5.36
C LYS A 157 12.93 -31.15 -5.98
N VAL A 158 11.61 -31.36 -6.05
CA VAL A 158 10.99 -32.56 -6.62
C VAL A 158 10.04 -32.26 -7.78
N LYS A 159 9.61 -31.00 -7.96
CA LYS A 159 8.75 -30.58 -9.06
C LYS A 159 9.51 -29.71 -10.08
N ILE A 160 9.19 -29.88 -11.36
CA ILE A 160 9.64 -28.99 -12.44
C ILE A 160 8.46 -28.57 -13.32
N ASN A 161 8.60 -27.40 -13.92
CA ASN A 161 7.74 -26.93 -15.00
C ASN A 161 8.38 -27.27 -16.35
N VAL A 162 7.57 -27.75 -17.29
CA VAL A 162 7.96 -28.06 -18.66
C VAL A 162 7.05 -27.28 -19.60
N THR A 163 7.61 -26.55 -20.54
CA THR A 163 6.87 -25.70 -21.49
C THR A 163 7.31 -26.00 -22.92
N GLU A 164 6.59 -25.43 -23.90
CA GLU A 164 6.78 -25.67 -25.34
C GLU A 164 6.53 -27.12 -25.78
N ILE A 165 5.64 -27.82 -25.07
CA ILE A 165 5.32 -29.22 -25.37
C ILE A 165 4.59 -29.28 -26.72
N PRO A 166 5.03 -30.12 -27.69
CA PRO A 166 4.37 -30.25 -29.00
C PRO A 166 2.96 -30.85 -28.87
N ASP A 167 2.01 -30.37 -29.66
CA ASP A 167 0.64 -30.91 -29.70
C ASP A 167 0.50 -31.97 -30.79
N GLU A 168 1.11 -33.13 -30.57
CA GLU A 168 1.11 -34.24 -31.53
C GLU A 168 0.31 -35.46 -31.10
N LEU A 169 -0.03 -35.54 -29.81
CA LEU A 169 -0.72 -36.69 -29.24
C LEU A 169 -1.98 -36.23 -28.50
N PRO A 170 -2.99 -37.11 -28.36
CA PRO A 170 -4.06 -36.92 -27.39
C PRO A 170 -3.49 -36.74 -25.98
N GLU A 171 -4.22 -36.02 -25.13
CA GLU A 171 -3.77 -35.60 -23.79
C GLU A 171 -3.27 -36.76 -22.92
N ASP A 172 -4.03 -37.87 -22.89
CA ASP A 172 -3.65 -39.07 -22.14
C ASP A 172 -2.32 -39.68 -22.64
N GLN A 173 -2.17 -39.78 -23.96
CA GLN A 173 -0.94 -40.32 -24.56
C GLN A 173 0.25 -39.37 -24.38
N MET A 174 0.02 -38.05 -24.39
CA MET A 174 1.08 -37.07 -24.14
C MET A 174 1.56 -37.16 -22.69
N ARG A 175 0.65 -37.31 -21.73
CA ARG A 175 0.95 -37.49 -20.32
C ARG A 175 1.80 -38.74 -20.08
N ASP A 176 1.37 -39.89 -20.59
CA ASP A 176 2.15 -41.14 -20.54
C ASP A 176 3.53 -40.97 -21.19
N LYS A 177 3.58 -40.23 -22.29
CA LYS A 177 4.82 -39.97 -23.01
C LYS A 177 5.80 -39.10 -22.24
N LEU A 178 5.31 -38.05 -21.58
CA LEU A 178 6.09 -37.20 -20.70
C LEU A 178 6.63 -38.02 -19.53
N GLU A 179 5.79 -38.80 -18.86
CA GLU A 179 6.20 -39.66 -17.76
C GLU A 179 7.34 -40.62 -18.16
N LEU A 180 7.16 -41.33 -19.28
CA LEU A 180 8.17 -42.25 -19.83
C LEU A 180 9.45 -41.52 -20.27
N SER A 181 9.35 -40.29 -20.75
CA SER A 181 10.53 -39.51 -21.17
C SER A 181 11.33 -39.08 -19.95
N PHE A 182 10.68 -38.45 -18.98
CA PHE A 182 11.29 -37.91 -17.78
C PHE A 182 11.71 -38.98 -16.76
N SER A 183 11.23 -40.23 -16.91
CA SER A 183 11.76 -41.39 -16.18
C SER A 183 13.13 -41.87 -16.68
N LYS A 184 13.62 -41.41 -17.84
CA LYS A 184 14.88 -41.90 -18.42
C LYS A 184 16.11 -41.28 -17.75
N SER A 185 16.85 -42.09 -17.01
CA SER A 185 18.11 -41.69 -16.37
C SER A 185 19.18 -41.20 -17.34
N ARG A 186 19.20 -41.69 -18.60
CA ARG A 186 20.13 -41.23 -19.65
C ARG A 186 20.08 -39.71 -19.87
N ASN A 187 18.90 -39.12 -19.71
CA ASN A 187 18.70 -37.68 -19.91
C ASN A 187 18.80 -36.89 -18.59
N GLY A 188 19.11 -37.54 -17.48
CA GLY A 188 19.09 -36.96 -16.13
C GLY A 188 17.73 -37.12 -15.43
N GLY A 189 16.81 -37.87 -16.01
CA GLY A 189 15.52 -38.23 -15.43
C GLY A 189 15.61 -39.24 -14.27
N GLY A 190 14.47 -39.51 -13.65
CA GLY A 190 14.33 -40.41 -12.50
C GLY A 190 12.86 -40.77 -12.30
N GLU A 191 12.56 -41.62 -11.31
CA GLU A 191 11.20 -42.11 -11.09
C GLU A 191 10.20 -40.96 -10.94
N VAL A 192 9.21 -40.94 -11.81
CA VAL A 192 8.16 -39.91 -11.86
C VAL A 192 7.00 -40.38 -10.99
N LEU A 193 6.61 -39.54 -10.03
CA LEU A 193 5.45 -39.78 -9.18
C LEU A 193 4.15 -39.38 -9.90
N CYS A 194 4.16 -38.25 -10.59
CA CYS A 194 2.97 -37.70 -11.25
C CYS A 194 3.33 -36.71 -12.38
N VAL A 195 2.53 -36.71 -13.44
CA VAL A 195 2.56 -35.70 -14.51
C VAL A 195 1.20 -35.02 -14.62
N GLN A 196 1.18 -33.71 -14.43
CA GLN A 196 0.02 -32.86 -14.67
C GLN A 196 0.25 -32.09 -15.96
N TYR A 197 -0.38 -32.52 -17.06
CA TYR A 197 -0.24 -31.90 -18.37
C TYR A 197 -1.46 -31.04 -18.67
N ASP A 198 -1.22 -29.80 -19.12
CA ASP A 198 -2.24 -28.91 -19.67
C ASP A 198 -1.95 -28.69 -21.16
N LYS A 199 -2.88 -29.18 -21.98
CA LYS A 199 -2.81 -29.08 -23.44
C LYS A 199 -2.98 -27.64 -23.93
N GLN A 200 -3.81 -26.83 -23.26
CA GLN A 200 -4.11 -25.47 -23.71
C GLN A 200 -2.91 -24.54 -23.56
N SER A 201 -2.22 -24.62 -22.42
CA SER A 201 -0.99 -23.87 -22.15
C SER A 201 0.26 -24.49 -22.76
N ARG A 202 0.16 -25.72 -23.30
CA ARG A 202 1.29 -26.54 -23.78
C ARG A 202 2.37 -26.71 -22.70
N SER A 203 1.96 -26.87 -21.45
CA SER A 203 2.83 -27.01 -20.29
C SER A 203 2.52 -28.23 -19.43
N ALA A 204 3.51 -28.74 -18.71
CA ALA A 204 3.33 -29.80 -17.74
C ALA A 204 4.08 -29.52 -16.44
N VAL A 205 3.51 -29.94 -15.32
CA VAL A 205 4.21 -30.06 -14.04
C VAL A 205 4.57 -31.52 -13.84
N ILE A 206 5.85 -31.80 -13.64
CA ILE A 206 6.36 -33.16 -13.40
C ILE A 206 6.86 -33.23 -11.97
N THR A 207 6.33 -34.20 -11.22
CA THR A 207 6.74 -34.48 -9.84
C THR A 207 7.55 -35.77 -9.82
N PHE A 208 8.77 -35.71 -9.30
CA PHE A 208 9.66 -36.87 -9.11
C PHE A 208 9.50 -37.45 -7.72
N LEU A 209 9.76 -38.76 -7.60
CA LEU A 209 9.76 -39.45 -6.30
C LEU A 209 11.01 -39.07 -5.48
N GLU A 210 12.17 -38.99 -6.12
CA GLU A 210 13.45 -38.71 -5.46
C GLU A 210 13.86 -37.23 -5.55
N PRO A 211 14.29 -36.61 -4.43
CA PRO A 211 14.89 -35.28 -4.46
C PRO A 211 16.21 -35.29 -5.24
N GLY A 212 16.51 -34.18 -5.93
CA GLY A 212 17.73 -34.00 -6.70
C GLY A 212 17.66 -34.46 -8.17
N VAL A 213 16.61 -35.17 -8.58
CA VAL A 213 16.32 -35.42 -10.01
C VAL A 213 15.97 -34.10 -10.72
N ALA A 214 15.12 -33.28 -10.10
CA ALA A 214 14.75 -31.97 -10.61
C ALA A 214 16.00 -31.10 -10.87
N ASP A 215 16.92 -31.00 -9.90
CA ASP A 215 18.14 -30.20 -10.03
C ASP A 215 19.04 -30.62 -11.21
N LYS A 216 19.13 -31.93 -11.47
CA LYS A 216 19.91 -32.47 -12.61
C LYS A 216 19.32 -32.05 -13.95
N ILE A 217 17.99 -32.02 -14.04
CA ILE A 217 17.26 -31.62 -15.24
C ILE A 217 17.35 -30.11 -15.43
N LEU A 218 17.11 -29.33 -14.37
CA LEU A 218 17.09 -27.87 -14.40
C LEU A 218 18.44 -27.26 -14.82
N LYS A 219 19.57 -27.91 -14.51
CA LYS A 219 20.90 -27.50 -15.00
C LYS A 219 21.03 -27.45 -16.53
N LYS A 220 20.20 -28.19 -17.26
CA LYS A 220 20.27 -28.27 -18.73
C LYS A 220 19.39 -27.23 -19.43
N LYS A 221 18.40 -26.65 -18.76
CA LYS A 221 17.36 -25.71 -19.28
C LYS A 221 16.49 -26.22 -20.43
N GLU A 222 17.03 -27.05 -21.31
CA GLU A 222 16.32 -27.74 -22.38
C GLU A 222 16.35 -29.25 -22.13
N TYR A 223 15.23 -29.92 -22.43
CA TYR A 223 15.08 -31.36 -22.30
C TYR A 223 14.65 -31.99 -23.63
N PRO A 224 15.31 -33.07 -24.09
CA PRO A 224 14.92 -33.75 -25.32
C PRO A 224 13.69 -34.63 -25.12
N LEU A 225 12.58 -34.27 -25.78
CA LEU A 225 11.33 -35.03 -25.81
C LEU A 225 11.13 -35.65 -27.19
N CYS A 226 11.36 -36.96 -27.32
CA CYS A 226 11.21 -37.66 -28.60
C CYS A 226 9.86 -38.36 -28.71
N ILE A 227 8.99 -37.89 -29.60
CA ILE A 227 7.65 -38.43 -29.89
C ILE A 227 7.70 -39.10 -31.26
N ASN A 228 7.33 -40.38 -31.31
CA ASN A 228 7.41 -41.19 -32.52
C ASN A 228 8.82 -41.13 -33.15
N GLN A 229 8.96 -40.51 -34.31
CA GLN A 229 10.23 -40.34 -35.03
C GLN A 229 10.85 -38.95 -34.83
N ASN A 230 10.13 -38.01 -34.22
CA ASN A 230 10.56 -36.63 -34.05
C ASN A 230 11.12 -36.39 -32.65
N CYS A 231 12.12 -35.52 -32.53
CA CYS A 231 12.68 -35.12 -31.24
C CYS A 231 12.58 -33.60 -31.08
N TYR A 232 11.87 -33.19 -30.04
CA TYR A 232 11.63 -31.82 -29.65
C TYR A 232 12.53 -31.43 -28.50
N ARG A 233 12.84 -30.14 -28.39
CA ARG A 233 13.50 -29.55 -27.22
C ARG A 233 12.43 -28.79 -26.46
N VAL A 234 12.07 -29.28 -25.28
CA VAL A 234 11.13 -28.60 -24.39
C VAL A 234 11.92 -27.82 -23.35
N ILE A 235 11.37 -26.69 -22.90
CA ILE A 235 12.02 -25.84 -21.90
C ILE A 235 11.63 -26.34 -20.51
N VAL A 236 12.63 -26.52 -19.65
CA VAL A 236 12.44 -26.88 -18.24
C VAL A 236 12.80 -25.71 -17.33
N SER A 237 11.92 -25.41 -16.38
CA SER A 237 12.09 -24.35 -15.39
C SER A 237 11.73 -24.85 -13.99
N PRO A 238 12.26 -24.23 -12.93
CA PRO A 238 11.91 -24.62 -11.57
C PRO A 238 10.40 -24.44 -11.34
N TYR A 239 9.82 -25.33 -10.54
CA TYR A 239 8.47 -25.13 -10.03
C TYR A 239 8.55 -24.26 -8.78
N ILE A 240 7.89 -23.10 -8.83
CA ILE A 240 7.94 -22.07 -7.81
C ILE A 240 6.51 -21.80 -7.33
N GLU A 241 6.28 -21.92 -6.03
CA GLU A 241 5.07 -21.46 -5.37
C GLU A 241 5.36 -20.09 -4.72
N THR A 242 4.46 -19.14 -4.92
CA THR A 242 4.60 -17.77 -4.40
C THR A 242 3.37 -17.39 -3.60
N ASP A 243 3.57 -17.01 -2.35
CA ASP A 243 2.51 -16.59 -1.45
C ASP A 243 2.76 -15.17 -0.94
N LEU A 244 1.72 -14.33 -1.01
CA LEU A 244 1.71 -13.03 -0.34
C LEU A 244 1.22 -13.19 1.09
N LYS A 245 2.04 -12.77 2.06
CA LYS A 245 1.71 -12.78 3.49
C LYS A 245 1.88 -11.39 4.08
N ASN A 246 1.26 -11.17 5.25
CA ASN A 246 1.43 -9.96 6.05
C ASN A 246 1.19 -8.66 5.26
N PHE A 247 0.20 -8.66 4.38
CA PHE A 247 -0.21 -7.45 3.67
C PHE A 247 -0.81 -6.45 4.67
N GLN A 248 -0.26 -5.25 4.67
CA GLN A 248 -0.66 -4.13 5.50
C GLN A 248 -0.73 -2.89 4.62
N ALA A 249 -1.90 -2.26 4.59
CA ALA A 249 -2.05 -0.92 4.05
C ALA A 249 -1.97 0.07 5.21
N PHE A 250 -1.19 1.13 5.04
CA PHE A 250 -1.07 2.18 6.03
C PHE A 250 -1.39 3.53 5.39
N SER A 251 -2.13 4.35 6.13
CA SER A 251 -2.39 5.75 5.83
C SER A 251 -2.46 6.46 7.17
N GLY A 252 -1.94 7.68 7.26
CA GLY A 252 -1.87 8.34 8.55
C GLY A 252 -1.20 9.68 8.52
N ILE A 253 -0.96 10.21 9.71
CA ILE A 253 -0.26 11.46 9.94
C ILE A 253 1.13 11.13 10.45
N SER A 254 2.17 11.82 9.96
CA SER A 254 3.50 11.68 10.53
C SER A 254 3.48 12.12 12.00
N ARG A 255 3.98 11.24 12.87
CA ARG A 255 4.01 11.48 14.31
C ARG A 255 5.12 12.44 14.72
N ARG A 256 6.25 12.39 14.01
CA ARG A 256 7.48 13.14 14.31
C ARG A 256 7.73 14.34 13.40
N THR A 257 6.99 14.44 12.28
CA THR A 257 7.21 15.49 11.29
C THR A 257 6.05 16.49 11.28
N VAL A 258 6.40 17.77 11.20
CA VAL A 258 5.48 18.90 11.13
C VAL A 258 5.63 19.59 9.78
N LEU A 259 4.50 19.93 9.16
CA LEU A 259 4.44 20.78 7.98
C LEU A 259 4.38 22.24 8.42
N LEU A 260 5.32 23.02 7.93
CA LEU A 260 5.36 24.47 8.09
C LEU A 260 4.89 25.13 6.78
N THR A 261 3.91 26.03 6.87
CA THR A 261 3.38 26.79 5.71
C THR A 261 3.38 28.29 6.03
N GLY A 262 3.35 29.17 5.03
CA GLY A 262 3.41 30.63 5.23
C GLY A 262 4.76 31.25 4.87
N MET A 263 5.62 30.52 4.17
CA MET A 263 6.97 30.98 3.77
C MET A 263 7.01 31.36 2.27
N GLU A 264 5.87 31.68 1.67
CA GLU A 264 5.76 31.99 0.24
C GLU A 264 6.49 33.27 -0.15
N ASP A 265 6.73 34.19 0.77
CA ASP A 265 7.41 35.48 0.51
C ASP A 265 8.94 35.37 0.55
N LEU A 266 9.49 34.21 0.94
CA LEU A 266 10.93 33.97 1.10
C LEU A 266 11.61 33.39 -0.14
N GLN A 267 10.97 33.46 -1.31
CA GLN A 267 11.39 32.76 -2.55
C GLN A 267 12.80 33.14 -3.06
N MET A 268 13.31 34.29 -2.65
CA MET A 268 14.62 34.79 -3.04
C MET A 268 15.72 34.43 -2.04
N MET A 269 15.36 33.76 -0.94
CA MET A 269 16.26 33.36 0.12
C MET A 269 16.89 32.00 -0.19
N ASP A 270 18.09 31.77 0.31
CA ASP A 270 18.77 30.48 0.20
C ASP A 270 18.07 29.43 1.08
N GLU A 271 17.78 28.27 0.51
CA GLU A 271 17.06 27.19 1.21
C GLU A 271 17.89 26.63 2.38
N GLU A 272 19.21 26.54 2.28
CA GLU A 272 20.07 26.03 3.36
C GLU A 272 20.08 27.02 4.54
N ILE A 273 20.15 28.32 4.26
CA ILE A 273 20.08 29.36 5.30
C ILE A 273 18.72 29.32 6.00
N LEU A 274 17.63 29.16 5.22
CA LEU A 274 16.30 29.05 5.81
C LEU A 274 16.16 27.79 6.67
N GLU A 275 16.65 26.64 6.19
CA GLU A 275 16.65 25.38 6.94
C GLU A 275 17.37 25.56 8.30
N ASP A 276 18.53 26.24 8.33
CA ASP A 276 19.26 26.54 9.55
C ASP A 276 18.49 27.47 10.50
N LEU A 277 17.87 28.53 9.99
CA LEU A 277 17.10 29.48 10.82
C LEU A 277 15.85 28.81 11.42
N VAL A 278 15.14 28.01 10.63
CA VAL A 278 13.99 27.22 11.08
C VAL A 278 14.44 26.20 12.13
N ASN A 279 15.55 25.50 11.89
CA ASN A 279 16.14 24.56 12.84
C ASN A 279 16.42 25.24 14.20
N ILE A 280 17.16 26.35 14.20
CA ILE A 280 17.50 27.10 15.43
C ILE A 280 16.24 27.59 16.16
N TYR A 281 15.21 28.03 15.43
CA TYR A 281 13.95 28.48 16.03
C TYR A 281 13.24 27.36 16.77
N PHE A 282 13.12 26.18 16.13
CA PHE A 282 12.41 25.02 16.68
C PHE A 282 13.26 24.13 17.58
N GLN A 283 14.54 24.44 17.79
CA GLN A 283 15.31 23.84 18.90
C GLN A 283 14.97 24.44 20.27
N ARG A 284 14.30 25.60 20.31
CA ARG A 284 13.97 26.28 21.57
C ARG A 284 12.69 25.72 22.18
N GLU A 285 12.79 25.23 23.41
CA GLU A 285 11.64 24.74 24.18
C GLU A 285 10.54 25.80 24.38
N THR A 286 10.91 27.09 24.44
CA THR A 286 9.95 28.21 24.57
C THR A 286 9.00 28.32 23.39
N ASN A 287 9.42 27.81 22.22
CA ASN A 287 8.62 27.78 21.00
C ASN A 287 7.89 26.43 20.84
N GLY A 288 7.86 25.63 21.90
CA GLY A 288 7.33 24.28 21.92
C GLY A 288 8.20 23.25 21.20
N GLY A 289 9.40 23.66 20.77
CA GLY A 289 10.36 22.87 20.04
C GLY A 289 11.26 21.96 20.89
N GLY A 290 12.29 21.37 20.28
CA GLY A 290 13.19 20.39 20.89
C GLY A 290 14.24 19.89 19.90
N GLU A 291 14.86 18.74 20.14
CA GLU A 291 15.89 18.17 19.26
C GLU A 291 15.33 17.87 17.86
N VAL A 292 15.91 18.52 16.85
CA VAL A 292 15.53 18.43 15.44
C VAL A 292 16.45 17.45 14.74
N GLU A 293 15.86 16.49 14.04
CA GLU A 293 16.58 15.48 13.26
C GLU A 293 16.87 15.98 11.84
N VAL A 294 15.85 16.55 11.17
CA VAL A 294 15.99 17.08 9.81
C VAL A 294 15.01 18.22 9.55
N VAL A 295 15.46 19.21 8.78
CA VAL A 295 14.63 20.26 8.19
C VAL A 295 14.78 20.20 6.67
N LYS A 296 13.69 20.30 5.94
CA LYS A 296 13.69 20.41 4.49
C LYS A 296 12.75 21.50 4.03
N CYS A 297 13.27 22.49 3.31
CA CYS A 297 12.48 23.58 2.74
C CYS A 297 12.25 23.39 1.23
N SER A 298 11.19 23.98 0.72
CA SER A 298 10.94 24.16 -0.71
C SER A 298 10.50 25.61 -0.95
N LEU A 299 11.40 26.44 -1.51
CA LEU A 299 11.14 27.86 -1.77
C LEU A 299 10.99 28.18 -3.25
N GLY A 300 11.71 27.45 -4.12
CA GLY A 300 11.69 27.66 -5.57
C GLY A 300 10.72 26.76 -6.31
N GLN A 301 10.94 25.45 -6.21
CA GLN A 301 10.19 24.41 -6.91
C GLN A 301 9.76 23.31 -5.92
N ALA A 302 8.60 22.71 -6.16
CA ALA A 302 8.13 21.58 -5.38
C ALA A 302 9.16 20.45 -5.34
N CYS A 303 9.36 19.86 -4.16
CA CYS A 303 10.30 18.77 -3.95
C CYS A 303 9.60 17.56 -3.33
N ILE A 304 10.14 16.37 -3.56
CA ILE A 304 9.60 15.13 -3.03
C ILE A 304 10.42 14.75 -1.79
N ALA A 305 9.76 14.63 -0.65
CA ALA A 305 10.33 14.10 0.57
C ALA A 305 9.98 12.61 0.71
N TYR A 306 10.97 11.82 1.10
CA TYR A 306 10.84 10.38 1.35
C TYR A 306 10.82 10.16 2.86
N PHE A 307 9.80 9.45 3.33
CA PHE A 307 9.68 9.07 4.74
C PHE A 307 10.11 7.61 4.89
N GLU A 308 11.07 7.41 5.79
CA GLU A 308 11.48 6.09 6.27
C GLU A 308 10.78 5.81 7.61
N GLU A 309 10.30 4.59 7.80
CA GLU A 309 9.73 4.12 9.07
C GLU A 309 10.80 3.48 9.94
#